data_AF-A0A1F8LVD1-F1
#
_entry.id   AF-A0A1F8LVD1-F1
#
_cell.length_a   1.000
_cell.length_b   1.000
_cell.length_c   1.000
_cell.angle_alpha   90.00
_cell.angle_beta   90.00
_cell.angle_gamma   90.00
#
_symmetry.space_group_name_H-M   'P 1'
#
loop_
_entity.id
_entity.type
_entity.pdbx_description
1 polymer ?
#
loop_
_entity_poly.entity_id
_entity_poly.type
_entity_poly.pdbx_seq_one_letter_code
_entity_poly.pdbx_strand_id
1 'polypeptide(L)'
;MSIREENSLMVDAFMGMYIIQVDVDEWGFPPTGWDFKYIPVYYALDREGIPTGAMIDGGAWGDNIPVNMAPPLKAFFESIRD
;
A
#
# COMPACT_ATOMS: atom_id res chain seq x y z
N MET A 1 23.81 -7.91 -5.62
CA MET A 1 22.85 -8.09 -4.52
C MET A 1 21.46 -8.16 -5.15
N SER A 2 20.54 -8.95 -4.62
CA SER A 2 19.18 -9.06 -5.16
C SER A 2 18.35 -7.85 -4.79
N ILE A 3 17.37 -7.47 -5.62
CA ILE A 3 16.40 -6.42 -5.30
C ILE A 3 15.71 -6.65 -3.95
N ARG A 4 15.55 -7.92 -3.54
CA ARG A 4 14.99 -8.29 -2.23
C ARG A 4 15.94 -7.99 -1.08
N GLU A 5 17.23 -8.23 -1.27
CA GLU A 5 18.26 -8.00 -0.25
C GLU A 5 18.44 -6.49 -0.01
N GLU A 6 18.37 -5.68 -1.06
CA GLU A 6 18.47 -4.21 -0.98
C GLU A 6 17.22 -3.56 -0.38
N ASN A 7 16.06 -4.23 -0.43
CA ASN A 7 14.76 -3.69 -0.01
C ASN A 7 14.06 -4.53 1.07
N SER A 8 14.84 -5.18 1.94
CA SER A 8 14.34 -6.17 2.91
C SER A 8 13.23 -5.66 3.82
N LEU A 9 13.27 -4.39 4.23
CA LEU A 9 12.23 -3.77 5.06
C LEU A 9 10.87 -3.68 4.34
N MET A 10 10.87 -3.27 3.07
CA MET A 10 9.64 -3.17 2.29
C MET A 10 9.12 -4.57 1.93
N VAL A 11 10.03 -5.51 1.62
CA VAL A 11 9.66 -6.91 1.38
C VAL A 11 8.98 -7.53 2.61
N ASP A 12 9.49 -7.25 3.81
CA ASP A 12 8.86 -7.69 5.06
C ASP A 12 7.49 -7.04 5.28
N ALA A 13 7.36 -5.73 5.06
CA ALA A 13 6.08 -5.03 5.22
C ALA A 13 4.98 -5.58 4.30
N PHE A 14 5.32 -5.94 3.06
CA PHE A 14 4.35 -6.46 2.07
C PHE A 14 4.13 -7.97 2.16
N MET A 15 4.82 -8.68 3.07
CA MET A 15 4.80 -10.14 3.10
C MET A 15 3.40 -10.68 3.42
N GLY A 16 2.88 -11.55 2.54
CA GLY A 16 1.56 -12.15 2.71
C GLY A 16 0.40 -11.32 2.14
N MET A 17 0.70 -10.16 1.54
CA MET A 17 -0.30 -9.34 0.86
C MET A 17 -0.28 -9.57 -0.65
N TYR A 18 -1.46 -9.54 -1.26
CA TYR A 18 -1.62 -9.40 -2.70
C TYR A 18 -1.79 -7.91 -3.03
N ILE A 19 -0.84 -7.35 -3.77
CA ILE A 19 -0.81 -5.92 -4.09
C ILE A 19 -1.08 -5.73 -5.57
N ILE A 20 -2.05 -4.87 -5.87
CA ILE A 20 -2.35 -4.41 -7.23
C ILE A 20 -1.81 -2.98 -7.34
N GLN A 21 -0.90 -2.77 -8.29
CA GLN A 21 -0.47 -1.42 -8.64
C GLN A 21 -1.51 -0.80 -9.58
N VAL A 22 -1.95 0.40 -9.25
CA VAL A 22 -2.75 1.24 -10.13
C VAL A 22 -1.88 2.40 -10.58
N ASP A 23 -1.57 2.44 -11.87
CA ASP A 23 -0.84 3.54 -12.49
C ASP A 23 -1.84 4.55 -13.07
N VAL A 24 -2.00 5.67 -12.37
CA VAL A 24 -2.98 6.70 -12.72
C VAL A 24 -2.50 7.58 -13.88
N ASP A 25 -1.20 7.60 -14.16
CA ASP A 25 -0.65 8.30 -15.32
C ASP A 25 -0.95 7.51 -16.60
N GLU A 26 -0.99 6.17 -16.50
CA GLU A 26 -1.33 5.29 -17.62
C GLU A 26 -2.85 5.10 -17.80
N TRP A 27 -3.58 4.84 -16.72
CA TRP A 27 -4.98 4.40 -16.78
C TRP A 27 -5.99 5.51 -16.48
N GLY A 28 -5.53 6.65 -15.95
CA GLY A 28 -6.39 7.66 -15.35
C GLY A 28 -7.03 7.18 -14.03
N PHE A 29 -7.73 8.08 -13.34
CA PHE A 29 -8.43 7.71 -12.12
C PHE A 29 -9.70 6.90 -12.44
N PRO A 30 -9.79 5.63 -12.02
CA PRO A 30 -10.99 4.84 -12.24
C PRO A 30 -12.17 5.43 -11.44
N PRO A 31 -13.43 5.25 -11.88
CA PRO A 31 -14.61 5.75 -11.19
C PRO A 31 -14.95 4.87 -9.97
N THR A 32 -14.00 4.71 -9.05
CA THR A 32 -14.10 3.86 -7.86
C THR A 32 -14.82 4.55 -6.69
N GLY A 33 -15.02 5.87 -6.77
CA GLY A 33 -15.50 6.67 -5.65
C GLY A 33 -14.43 7.00 -4.61
N TRP A 34 -13.16 6.69 -4.89
CA TRP A 34 -12.03 7.05 -4.03
C TRP A 34 -11.44 8.42 -4.42
N ASP A 35 -11.03 9.19 -3.41
CA ASP A 35 -10.34 10.47 -3.61
C ASP A 35 -8.82 10.22 -3.71
N PHE A 36 -8.30 10.17 -4.92
CA PHE A 36 -6.88 9.91 -5.20
C PHE A 36 -6.01 11.17 -5.12
N LYS A 37 -6.24 11.99 -4.10
CA LYS A 37 -5.64 13.32 -4.00
C LYS A 37 -4.14 13.32 -3.72
N TYR A 38 -3.61 12.22 -3.20
CA TYR A 38 -2.21 12.06 -2.81
C TYR A 38 -1.72 10.67 -3.24
N ILE A 39 -0.42 10.55 -3.48
CA ILE A 39 0.24 9.26 -3.73
C ILE A 39 1.53 9.17 -2.89
N PRO A 40 1.90 7.97 -2.39
CA PRO A 40 1.14 6.73 -2.51
C PRO A 40 0.01 6.61 -1.47
N VAL A 41 -1.06 5.92 -1.85
CA VAL A 41 -2.20 5.56 -0.98
C VAL A 41 -2.52 4.09 -1.22
N TYR A 42 -2.75 3.36 -0.14
CA TYR A 42 -3.14 1.95 -0.17
C TYR A 42 -4.58 1.82 0.31
N TYR A 43 -5.40 1.13 -0.49
CA TYR A 43 -6.78 0.82 -0.17
C TYR A 43 -6.94 -0.68 0.03
N ALA A 44 -7.59 -1.09 1.11
CA ALA A 44 -7.85 -2.49 1.39
C ALA A 44 -9.11 -2.96 0.64
N LEU A 45 -8.96 -4.04 -0.12
CA LEU A 45 -10.05 -4.74 -0.80
C LEU A 45 -10.33 -6.07 -0.09
N ASP A 46 -11.59 -6.48 -0.07
CA ASP A 46 -11.97 -7.82 0.36
C ASP A 46 -11.67 -8.88 -0.72
N ARG A 47 -12.07 -10.13 -0.46
CA ARG A 47 -11.85 -11.27 -1.36
C ARG A 47 -12.58 -11.17 -2.69
N GLU A 48 -13.59 -10.31 -2.79
CA GLU A 48 -14.36 -10.05 -4.01
C GLU A 48 -13.85 -8.81 -4.75
N GLY A 49 -12.83 -8.13 -4.22
CA GLY A 49 -12.30 -6.90 -4.79
C GLY A 49 -13.11 -5.66 -4.41
N ILE A 50 -13.95 -5.74 -3.37
CA ILE A 50 -14.79 -4.63 -2.91
C ILE A 50 -14.04 -3.81 -1.84
N PRO A 51 -14.12 -2.47 -1.88
CA PRO A 51 -13.51 -1.61 -0.86
C PRO A 51 -14.02 -1.93 0.55
N THR A 52 -13.10 -2.18 1.48
CA THR A 52 -13.43 -2.38 2.91
C THR A 52 -13.61 -1.08 3.68
N GLY A 53 -13.12 0.04 3.13
CA GLY A 53 -13.04 1.34 3.79
C GLY A 53 -11.74 1.57 4.58
N ALA A 54 -10.92 0.54 4.80
CA ALA A 54 -9.60 0.71 5.39
C ALA A 54 -8.60 1.27 4.36
N MET A 55 -7.82 2.27 4.78
CA MET A 55 -6.81 2.91 3.95
C MET A 55 -5.61 3.38 4.78
N ILE A 56 -4.47 3.54 4.12
CA ILE A 56 -3.29 4.20 4.66
C ILE A 56 -2.62 5.03 3.55
N ASP A 57 -2.14 6.22 3.89
CA ASP A 57 -1.53 7.17 2.95
C ASP A 57 -0.18 7.69 3.45
N GLY A 58 0.45 8.53 2.61
CA GLY A 58 1.72 9.19 2.90
C GLY A 58 1.78 10.03 4.17
N GLY A 59 0.65 10.32 4.84
CA GLY A 59 0.64 10.98 6.14
C GLY A 59 1.01 10.05 7.30
N ALA A 60 1.00 8.73 7.09
CA ALA A 60 1.27 7.74 8.14
C ALA A 60 2.77 7.47 8.37
N TRP A 61 3.63 7.85 7.43
CA TRP A 61 5.07 7.78 7.54
C TRP A 61 5.67 9.15 7.22
N GLY A 62 6.84 9.46 7.77
CA GLY A 62 7.54 10.72 7.48
C GLY A 62 8.13 10.72 6.07
N ASP A 63 9.44 10.93 5.96
CA ASP A 63 10.11 10.84 4.66
C ASP A 63 9.88 9.47 3.99
N ASN A 64 9.76 9.47 2.66
CA ASN A 64 9.54 8.27 1.83
C ASN A 64 10.80 7.40 1.73
N ILE A 65 11.24 6.87 2.87
CA ILE A 65 12.36 5.93 3.00
C ILE A 65 11.89 4.66 3.71
N PRO A 66 12.45 3.47 3.37
CA PRO A 66 11.97 2.19 3.89
C PRO A 66 11.86 2.11 5.42
N VAL A 67 12.81 2.73 6.14
CA VAL A 67 12.81 2.77 7.61
C VAL A 67 11.59 3.47 8.21
N ASN A 68 11.01 4.44 7.50
CA ASN A 68 9.82 5.16 7.95
C ASN A 68 8.54 4.51 7.45
N MET A 69 8.56 4.00 6.20
CA MET A 69 7.37 3.44 5.54
C MET A 69 7.02 2.04 6.05
N ALA A 70 8.02 1.18 6.25
CA ALA A 70 7.78 -0.24 6.51
C ALA A 70 7.00 -0.50 7.82
N PRO A 71 7.30 0.14 8.96
CA PRO A 71 6.56 -0.13 10.20
C PRO A 71 5.05 0.16 10.14
N PRO A 72 4.57 1.36 9.73
CA PRO A 72 3.14 1.62 9.66
C PRO A 72 2.44 0.82 8.56
N LEU A 73 3.11 0.56 7.43
CA LEU A 73 2.57 -0.30 6.37
C LEU A 73 2.38 -1.73 6.86
N LYS A 74 3.38 -2.32 7.52
CA LYS A 74 3.29 -3.67 8.09
C LYS A 74 2.13 -3.78 9.07
N ALA A 75 2.04 -2.84 10.02
CA ALA A 75 0.96 -2.82 11.00
C ALA A 75 -0.42 -2.71 10.34
N PHE A 76 -0.56 -1.85 9.32
CA PHE A 76 -1.79 -1.73 8.54
C PHE A 76 -2.15 -3.05 7.85
N PHE A 77 -1.21 -3.64 7.10
CA PHE A 77 -1.45 -4.88 6.35
C PHE A 77 -1.77 -6.07 7.26
N GLU A 78 -1.10 -6.18 8.42
CA GLU A 78 -1.42 -7.19 9.42
C GLU A 78 -2.83 -6.97 10.02
N SER A 79 -3.27 -5.72 10.21
CA SER A 79 -4.59 -5.40 10.78
C SER A 79 -5.78 -5.71 9.87
N ILE A 80 -5.56 -5.75 8.55
CA ILE A 80 -6.60 -6.03 7.54
C ILE A 80 -6.56 -7.48 7.03
N ARG A 81 -5.69 -8.29 7.61
CA ARG A 81 -5.55 -9.70 7.27
C ARG A 81 -6.52 -10.53 8.11
N ASP A 82 -7.37 -11.30 7.44
CA ASP A 82 -8.23 -12.33 8.07
C ASP A 82 -7.40 -13.44 8.74
#